data_AF-A0A562QH57-F1
#
_entry.id   AF-A0A562QH57-F1
#
_cell.length_a   1.000
_cell.length_b   1.000
_cell.length_c   1.000
_cell.angle_alpha   90.00
_cell.angle_beta   90.00
_cell.angle_gamma   90.00
#
_symmetry.space_group_name_H-M   'P 1'
#
loop_
_entity.id
_entity.type
_entity.pdbx_description
1 polymer ?
#
loop_
_entity_poly.entity_id
_entity_poly.type
_entity_poly.pdbx_seq_one_letter_code
_entity_poly.pdbx_strand_id
1 'polypeptide(L)'
;MIRALLKEIEGLGCAVTREGDMLKLHDPRLLTNMHRNRLKESKVDILELLEQEVEARRKGWLVYPYREAYEMRVGKNNIVYIFAEANGTYIVWRGTWRHKAYPIKDKTIIQGVSFAVAFEKANNYVRWFKNY
;
A
#
# COMPACT_ATOMS: atom_id res chain seq x y z
N MET A 1 5.94 -11.03 3.42
CA MET A 1 5.84 -11.64 4.76
C MET A 1 5.03 -10.80 5.75
N ILE A 2 5.34 -9.51 5.95
CA ILE A 2 4.61 -8.63 6.90
C ILE A 2 3.11 -8.49 6.58
N ARG A 3 2.75 -8.31 5.31
CA ARG A 3 1.34 -8.20 4.89
C ARG A 3 0.51 -9.44 5.23
N ALA A 4 1.11 -10.62 5.11
CA ALA A 4 0.47 -11.88 5.48
C ALA A 4 0.23 -11.97 6.99
N LEU A 5 1.21 -11.52 7.80
CA LEU A 5 1.03 -11.40 9.25
C LEU A 5 -0.12 -10.44 9.61
N LEU A 6 -0.22 -9.29 8.95
CA LEU A 6 -1.32 -8.34 9.19
C LEU A 6 -2.68 -8.91 8.78
N LYS A 7 -2.76 -9.64 7.65
CA LYS A 7 -3.95 -10.37 7.21
C LYS A 7 -4.40 -11.41 8.23
N GLU A 8 -3.46 -12.22 8.70
CA GLU A 8 -3.67 -13.25 9.72
C GLU A 8 -4.21 -12.65 11.02
N ILE A 9 -3.59 -11.57 11.51
CA ILE A 9 -3.99 -10.88 12.75
C ILE A 9 -5.37 -10.24 12.63
N GLU A 10 -5.67 -9.59 11.49
CA GLU A 10 -6.99 -9.02 11.26
C GLU A 10 -8.07 -10.11 11.12
N GLY A 11 -7.73 -11.26 10.51
CA GLY A 11 -8.61 -12.43 10.48
C GLY A 11 -8.96 -12.99 11.86
N LEU A 12 -8.14 -12.70 12.88
CA LEU A 12 -8.41 -12.99 14.29
C LEU A 12 -9.20 -11.87 15.00
N GLY A 13 -9.71 -10.89 14.25
CA GLY A 13 -10.47 -9.76 14.79
C GLY A 13 -9.62 -8.70 15.48
N CYS A 14 -8.29 -8.74 15.33
CA CYS A 14 -7.39 -7.78 15.94
C CYS A 14 -6.89 -6.76 14.92
N ALA A 15 -7.09 -5.47 15.19
CA ALA A 15 -6.56 -4.41 14.34
C ALA A 15 -5.22 -3.89 14.87
N VAL A 16 -4.28 -3.61 13.96
CA VAL A 16 -2.96 -3.05 14.28
C VAL A 16 -2.87 -1.62 13.78
N THR A 17 -2.62 -0.67 14.68
CA THR A 17 -2.44 0.75 14.34
C THR A 17 -1.16 1.32 14.94
N ARG A 18 -0.72 2.48 14.44
CA ARG A 18 0.43 3.21 14.96
C ARG A 18 0.00 4.17 16.07
N GLU A 19 0.76 4.20 17.17
CA GLU A 19 0.65 5.18 18.26
C GLU A 19 2.06 5.66 18.62
N GLY A 20 2.50 6.77 18.00
CA GLY A 20 3.90 7.20 18.05
C GLY A 20 4.82 6.13 17.49
N ASP A 21 5.81 5.68 18.26
CA ASP A 21 6.74 4.61 17.86
C ASP A 21 6.33 3.22 18.38
N MET A 22 5.04 3.06 18.70
CA MET A 22 4.47 1.81 19.19
C MET A 22 3.37 1.29 18.28
N LEU A 23 3.24 -0.04 18.27
CA LEU A 23 2.10 -0.73 17.67
C LEU A 23 1.01 -0.85 18.74
N LYS A 24 -0.16 -0.30 18.42
CA LYS A 24 -1.38 -0.45 19.21
C LYS A 24 -2.20 -1.58 18.64
N LEU A 25 -2.55 -2.53 19.49
CA LEU A 25 -3.38 -3.69 19.16
C LEU A 25 -4.78 -3.47 19.71
N HIS A 26 -5.77 -3.45 18.82
CA HIS A 26 -7.18 -3.36 19.20
C HIS A 26 -7.74 -4.76 19.29
N ASP A 27 -8.39 -5.09 20.40
CA ASP A 27 -8.96 -6.40 20.66
C ASP A 27 -7.97 -7.60 20.52
N PRO A 28 -6.87 -7.64 21.29
CA PRO A 28 -5.84 -8.67 21.14
C PRO A 28 -6.19 -10.02 21.81
N ARG A 29 -7.47 -10.30 22.09
CA ARG A 29 -7.90 -11.46 22.89
C ARG A 29 -7.50 -12.79 22.26
N LEU A 30 -7.54 -12.89 20.94
CA LEU A 30 -7.21 -14.11 20.18
C LEU A 30 -5.73 -14.18 19.77
N LEU A 31 -4.90 -13.21 20.17
CA LEU A 31 -3.48 -13.20 19.82
C LEU A 31 -2.64 -14.06 20.76
N THR A 32 -2.16 -15.18 20.23
CA THR A 32 -1.14 -16.04 20.84
C THR A 32 0.21 -15.32 21.03
N ASN A 33 1.07 -15.90 21.88
CA ASN A 33 2.44 -15.43 22.06
C ASN A 33 3.26 -15.46 20.76
N MET A 34 2.99 -16.43 19.88
CA MET A 34 3.62 -16.50 18.57
C MET A 34 3.30 -15.27 17.71
N HIS A 35 2.02 -14.84 17.65
CA HIS A 35 1.64 -13.61 16.93
C HIS A 35 2.34 -12.39 17.51
N ARG A 36 2.37 -12.28 18.85
CA ARG A 36 3.02 -11.15 19.55
C ARG A 36 4.52 -11.10 19.28
N ASN A 37 5.20 -12.24 19.22
CA ASN A 37 6.62 -12.30 18.90
C ASN A 37 6.90 -11.88 17.46
N ARG A 38 6.13 -12.40 16.49
CA ARG A 38 6.23 -12.00 15.08
C ARG A 38 5.98 -10.49 14.87
N LEU A 39 5.00 -9.92 15.59
CA LEU A 39 4.74 -8.47 15.59
C LEU A 39 5.91 -7.66 16.16
N LYS A 40 6.58 -8.16 17.21
CA LYS A 40 7.76 -7.51 17.79
C LYS A 40 8.96 -7.56 16.84
N GLU A 41 9.21 -8.73 16.24
CA GLU A 41 10.30 -8.93 15.28
C GLU A 41 10.14 -8.05 14.05
N SER A 42 8.91 -7.89 13.54
CA SER A 42 8.60 -7.07 12.37
C SER A 42 8.19 -5.63 12.72
N LYS A 43 8.40 -5.17 13.97
CA LYS A 43 7.83 -3.91 14.46
C LYS A 43 8.20 -2.71 13.60
N VAL A 44 9.48 -2.58 13.25
CA VAL A 44 10.01 -1.45 12.49
C VAL A 44 9.36 -1.39 11.10
N ASP A 45 9.33 -2.51 10.40
CA ASP A 45 8.75 -2.58 9.05
C ASP A 45 7.23 -2.33 9.07
N ILE A 46 6.53 -2.79 10.11
CA ILE A 46 5.10 -2.51 10.27
C ILE A 46 4.87 -1.01 10.48
N LEU A 47 5.67 -0.36 11.34
CA LEU A 47 5.56 1.08 11.58
C LEU A 47 5.85 1.87 10.31
N GLU A 48 6.87 1.48 9.55
CA GLU A 48 7.18 2.11 8.26
C GLU A 48 6.01 1.96 7.29
N LEU A 49 5.44 0.76 7.17
CA LEU A 49 4.30 0.49 6.28
C LEU A 49 3.04 1.29 6.68
N LEU A 50 2.82 1.50 7.99
CA LEU A 50 1.74 2.36 8.49
C LEU A 50 2.00 3.84 8.18
N GLU A 51 3.25 4.30 8.27
CA GLU A 51 3.61 5.67 7.90
C GLU A 51 3.45 5.94 6.41
N GLN A 52 3.89 4.98 5.57
CA GLN A 52 3.73 5.04 4.12
C GLN A 52 2.26 5.18 3.71
N GLU A 53 1.34 4.51 4.40
CA GLU A 53 -0.10 4.67 4.19
C GLU A 53 -0.58 6.08 4.53
N VAL A 54 -0.19 6.61 5.69
CA VAL A 54 -0.56 7.96 6.12
C VAL A 54 -0.08 8.97 5.08
N GLU A 55 1.17 8.84 4.63
CA GLU A 55 1.72 9.71 3.60
C GLU A 55 0.96 9.58 2.26
N ALA A 56 0.68 8.36 1.82
CA ALA A 56 -0.08 8.10 0.61
C ALA A 56 -1.47 8.74 0.64
N ARG A 57 -2.21 8.54 1.74
CA ARG A 57 -3.53 9.17 1.95
C ARG A 57 -3.44 10.69 1.93
N ARG A 58 -2.43 11.26 2.60
CA ARG A 58 -2.19 12.72 2.60
C ARG A 58 -1.94 13.27 1.20
N LYS A 59 -1.31 12.51 0.32
CA LYS A 59 -1.10 12.89 -1.09
C LYS A 59 -2.32 12.58 -2.00
N GLY A 60 -3.42 12.08 -1.43
CA GLY A 60 -4.66 11.80 -2.15
C GLY A 60 -4.72 10.44 -2.83
N TRP A 61 -3.83 9.51 -2.45
CA TRP A 61 -3.92 8.11 -2.91
C TRP A 61 -5.00 7.38 -2.13
N LEU A 62 -5.81 6.60 -2.84
CA LEU A 62 -6.61 5.55 -2.24
C LEU A 62 -5.69 4.38 -1.90
N VAL A 63 -5.66 3.97 -0.63
CA VAL A 63 -4.80 2.87 -0.16
C VAL A 63 -5.64 1.62 0.03
N TYR A 64 -5.26 0.54 -0.64
CA TYR A 64 -5.97 -0.74 -0.57
C TYR A 64 -5.62 -1.48 0.73
N PRO A 65 -6.46 -2.45 1.15
CA PRO A 65 -6.17 -3.29 2.32
C PRO A 65 -4.75 -3.84 2.30
N TYR A 66 -4.13 -3.89 3.49
CA TYR A 66 -2.76 -4.39 3.68
C TYR A 66 -1.70 -3.71 2.82
N ARG A 67 -2.01 -2.53 2.25
CA ARG A 67 -1.08 -1.71 1.48
C ARG A 67 -0.51 -2.50 0.30
N GLU A 68 -1.32 -3.38 -0.29
CA GLU A 68 -0.95 -4.19 -1.46
C GLU A 68 -1.06 -3.39 -2.75
N ALA A 69 -1.89 -2.36 -2.75
CA ALA A 69 -2.04 -1.46 -3.87
C ALA A 69 -2.35 -0.03 -3.41
N TYR A 70 -2.03 0.91 -4.27
CA TYR A 70 -2.37 2.31 -4.15
C TYR A 70 -2.96 2.77 -5.47
N GLU A 71 -4.03 3.55 -5.42
CA GLU A 71 -4.71 4.06 -6.60
C GLU A 71 -4.81 5.58 -6.55
N MET A 72 -4.57 6.24 -7.69
CA MET A 72 -4.91 7.63 -7.87
C MET A 72 -5.53 7.89 -9.23
N ARG A 73 -6.73 8.45 -9.23
CA ARG A 73 -7.38 8.94 -10.44
C ARG A 73 -6.72 10.24 -10.90
N VAL A 74 -6.27 10.25 -12.15
CA VAL A 74 -5.60 11.41 -12.77
C VAL A 74 -6.42 12.04 -13.90
N GLY A 75 -7.52 11.41 -14.30
CA GLY A 75 -8.49 11.98 -15.24
C GLY A 75 -9.78 11.16 -15.26
N LYS A 76 -10.72 11.52 -16.14
CA LYS A 76 -12.03 10.82 -16.24
C LYS A 76 -11.88 9.32 -16.41
N ASN A 77 -10.91 8.88 -17.21
CA ASN A 77 -10.72 7.47 -17.56
C ASN A 77 -9.32 6.95 -17.19
N ASN A 78 -8.48 7.76 -16.54
CA ASN A 78 -7.07 7.43 -16.31
C ASN A 78 -6.80 7.28 -14.82
N ILE A 79 -6.19 6.14 -14.47
CA ILE A 79 -5.87 5.78 -13.10
C ILE A 79 -4.42 5.30 -13.07
N VAL A 80 -3.66 5.80 -12.10
CA VAL A 80 -2.31 5.36 -11.80
C VAL A 80 -2.37 4.44 -10.59
N TYR A 81 -1.62 3.35 -10.67
CA TYR A 81 -1.54 2.34 -9.62
C TYR A 81 -0.10 2.14 -9.18
N ILE A 82 0.07 1.81 -7.91
CA ILE A 82 1.30 1.27 -7.34
C ILE A 82 0.92 -0.08 -6.73
N PHE A 83 1.52 -1.18 -7.18
CA PHE A 83 1.27 -2.52 -6.65
C PHE A 83 2.51 -3.08 -5.97
N ALA A 84 2.32 -3.72 -4.83
CA ALA A 84 3.35 -4.51 -4.18
C ALA A 84 3.52 -5.86 -4.90
N GLU A 85 4.77 -6.24 -5.12
CA GLU A 85 5.16 -7.52 -5.70
C GLU A 85 5.55 -8.52 -4.60
N ALA A 86 5.55 -9.82 -4.91
CA ALA A 86 5.77 -10.88 -3.92
C ALA A 86 7.16 -10.84 -3.27
N ASN A 87 8.16 -10.35 -3.99
CA ASN A 87 9.55 -10.16 -3.55
C ASN A 87 9.77 -8.86 -2.73
N GLY A 88 8.71 -8.09 -2.44
CA GLY A 88 8.80 -6.84 -1.71
C GLY A 88 9.17 -5.61 -2.55
N THR A 89 9.30 -5.75 -3.88
CA THR A 89 9.40 -4.61 -4.80
C THR A 89 8.01 -4.11 -5.18
N TYR A 90 7.98 -3.03 -5.95
CA TYR A 90 6.75 -2.38 -6.40
C TYR A 90 6.81 -2.08 -7.89
N ILE A 91 5.64 -2.16 -8.50
CA ILE A 91 5.38 -1.76 -9.88
C ILE A 91 4.40 -0.60 -9.93
N VAL A 92 4.70 0.37 -10.78
CA VAL A 92 3.82 1.50 -11.07
C VAL A 92 3.34 1.38 -12.50
N TRP A 93 2.04 1.42 -12.70
CA TRP A 93 1.45 1.41 -14.03
C TRP A 93 0.23 2.30 -14.09
N ARG A 94 -0.15 2.70 -15.30
CA ARG A 94 -1.33 3.53 -15.56
C ARG A 94 -2.27 2.79 -16.48
N GLY A 95 -3.53 2.67 -16.06
CA GLY A 95 -4.62 2.15 -16.88
C GLY A 95 -5.53 3.26 -17.41
N THR A 96 -5.93 3.14 -18.67
CA THR A 96 -7.07 3.85 -19.25
C THR A 96 -8.28 2.93 -19.34
N TRP A 97 -9.42 3.36 -18.84
CA TRP A 97 -10.62 2.55 -18.71
C TRP A 97 -11.76 3.09 -19.59
N ARG A 98 -12.62 2.19 -20.10
CA ARG A 98 -13.86 2.57 -20.80
C ARG A 98 -14.93 1.51 -20.56
N HIS A 99 -15.78 1.73 -19.55
CA HIS A 99 -16.95 0.90 -19.16
C HIS A 99 -16.71 -0.62 -19.07
N LYS A 100 -15.46 -1.06 -18.96
CA LYS A 100 -15.04 -2.47 -18.95
C LYS A 100 -14.31 -2.79 -17.66
N ALA A 101 -14.27 -4.08 -17.33
CA ALA A 101 -13.53 -4.62 -16.18
C ALA A 101 -12.01 -4.71 -16.40
N TYR A 102 -11.50 -4.34 -17.58
CA TYR A 102 -10.08 -4.26 -17.89
C TYR A 102 -9.74 -2.94 -18.60
N PRO A 103 -8.49 -2.44 -18.47
CA PRO A 103 -8.07 -1.23 -19.15
C PRO A 103 -8.04 -1.45 -20.66
N ILE A 104 -8.47 -0.45 -21.42
CA ILE A 104 -8.34 -0.42 -22.89
C ILE A 104 -6.92 -0.11 -23.34
N LYS A 105 -6.11 0.47 -22.44
CA LYS A 105 -4.69 0.76 -22.65
C LYS A 105 -4.02 0.85 -21.30
N ASP A 106 -2.90 0.18 -21.14
CA ASP A 106 -2.03 0.27 -19.97
C ASP A 106 -0.62 0.74 -20.36
N LYS A 107 0.15 1.14 -19.35
CA LYS A 107 1.57 1.48 -19.49
C LYS A 107 2.26 1.30 -18.15
N THR A 108 3.28 0.46 -18.09
CA THR A 108 4.22 0.41 -16.97
C THR A 108 5.09 1.66 -16.97
N ILE A 109 5.18 2.31 -15.81
CA ILE A 109 5.96 3.52 -15.58
C ILE A 109 7.32 3.15 -15.00
N ILE A 110 7.34 2.26 -14.00
CA ILE A 110 8.55 1.70 -13.37
C ILE A 110 8.19 0.37 -12.69
N GLN A 111 9.12 -0.56 -12.54
CA GLN A 111 8.89 -1.87 -11.92
C GLN A 111 10.14 -2.38 -11.21
N GLY A 112 9.97 -3.31 -10.25
CA GLY A 112 11.09 -3.93 -9.55
C GLY A 112 11.85 -2.97 -8.63
N VAL A 113 11.19 -1.93 -8.12
CA VAL A 113 11.83 -0.90 -7.27
C VAL A 113 11.28 -0.89 -5.85
N SER A 114 11.97 -0.22 -4.92
CA SER A 114 11.46 -0.02 -3.56
C SER A 114 10.20 0.85 -3.53
N PHE A 115 9.45 0.81 -2.42
CA PHE A 115 8.26 1.65 -2.25
C PHE A 115 8.57 3.13 -2.43
N ALA A 116 9.65 3.62 -1.80
CA ALA A 116 10.01 5.04 -1.86
C ALA A 116 10.20 5.52 -3.31
N VAL A 117 10.93 4.73 -4.12
CA VAL A 117 11.17 5.04 -5.53
C VAL A 117 9.88 4.94 -6.34
N ALA A 118 9.09 3.88 -6.16
CA ALA A 118 7.80 3.73 -6.84
C ALA A 118 6.86 4.89 -6.52
N PHE A 119 6.75 5.25 -5.25
CA PHE A 119 5.87 6.29 -4.75
C PHE A 119 6.30 7.67 -5.26
N GLU A 120 7.60 7.99 -5.23
CA GLU A 120 8.10 9.23 -5.82
C GLU A 120 7.79 9.28 -7.32
N LYS A 121 8.05 8.19 -8.05
CA LYS A 121 7.86 8.17 -9.50
C LYS A 121 6.41 8.27 -9.90
N ALA A 122 5.52 7.62 -9.15
CA ALA A 122 4.09 7.72 -9.31
C ALA A 122 3.60 9.16 -9.06
N ASN A 123 4.00 9.80 -7.96
CA ASN A 123 3.63 11.18 -7.65
C ASN A 123 4.15 12.18 -8.71
N ASN A 124 5.37 11.97 -9.22
CA ASN A 124 5.91 12.75 -10.33
C ASN A 124 5.06 12.58 -11.61
N TYR A 125 4.70 11.34 -11.94
CA TYR A 125 3.85 11.05 -13.09
C TYR A 125 2.47 11.70 -12.97
N VAL A 126 1.85 11.63 -11.78
CA VAL A 126 0.55 12.28 -11.54
C VAL A 126 0.65 13.79 -11.71
N ARG A 127 1.67 14.43 -11.13
CA ARG A 127 1.87 15.89 -11.25
C ARG A 127 2.03 16.30 -12.70
N TRP A 128 2.86 15.58 -13.46
CA TRP A 128 3.01 15.81 -14.89
C TRP A 128 1.67 15.64 -15.64
N PHE A 129 0.91 14.58 -15.34
CA PHE A 129 -0.35 14.29 -16.03
C PHE A 129 -1.43 15.34 -15.77
N LYS A 130 -1.52 15.89 -14.55
CA LYS A 130 -2.54 16.88 -14.18
C LYS A 130 -2.24 18.30 -14.66
N ASN A 131 -0.98 18.59 -14.97
CA ASN A 131 -0.54 19.90 -15.47
C ASN A 131 -0.57 19.99 -17.00
N TYR A 132 -1.10 18.97 -17.68
CA TYR A 132 -1.22 18.86 -19.13
C TYR A 132 -2.70 18.71 -19.50
#